data_AF-A0A951YVH3-F1
#
_entry.id   AF-A0A951YVH3-F1
#
_cell.length_a   1.000
_cell.length_b   1.000
_cell.length_c   1.000
_cell.angle_alpha   90.00
_cell.angle_beta   90.00
_cell.angle_gamma   90.00
#
_symmetry.space_group_name_H-M   'P 1'
#
loop_
_entity.id
_entity.type
_entity.pdbx_description
1 polymer ?
#
loop_
_entity_poly.entity_id
_entity_poly.type
_entity_poly.pdbx_seq_one_letter_code
_entity_poly.pdbx_strand_id
1 'polypeptide(L)' 'MSANWANLIVPIMGAAIIAGAGIVAWVSIRARGSRPRYTVAKPPKSSSYQINPKTGGRY' A
#
# COMPACT_ATOMS: atom_id res chain seq x y z
N MET A 1 31.86 -1.54 35.17
CA MET A 1 31.63 -2.60 34.16
C MET A 1 31.68 -1.94 32.80
N SER A 2 32.72 -2.22 32.00
CA SER A 2 33.06 -1.47 30.79
C SER A 2 32.03 -1.68 29.68
N ALA A 3 31.78 -0.63 28.89
CA ALA A 3 30.82 -0.59 27.78
C ALA A 3 31.15 -1.53 26.59
N ASN A 4 32.15 -2.42 26.73
CA ASN A 4 32.57 -3.36 25.69
C ASN A 4 31.43 -4.29 25.24
N TRP A 5 30.51 -4.64 26.14
CA TRP A 5 29.37 -5.48 25.81
C TRP A 5 28.38 -4.76 24.87
N ALA A 6 28.19 -3.45 25.04
CA ALA A 6 27.28 -2.66 24.22
C ALA A 6 27.80 -2.51 22.78
N ASN A 7 29.11 -2.29 22.60
CA ASN A 7 29.74 -2.22 21.28
C ASN A 7 29.63 -3.52 20.48
N LEU A 8 29.47 -4.67 21.16
CA LEU A 8 29.24 -5.97 20.54
C LEU A 8 27.79 -6.17 20.12
N ILE A 9 26.83 -5.74 20.93
CA ILE A 9 25.40 -6.01 20.72
C ILE A 9 24.74 -5.00 19.77
N VAL A 10 25.12 -3.72 19.87
CA VAL A 10 24.55 -2.65 19.03
C VAL A 10 24.62 -2.94 17.52
N PRO A 11 25.77 -3.37 16.94
CA PRO A 11 25.83 -3.69 15.50
C PRO A 11 24.99 -4.91 15.12
N ILE A 12 24.92 -5.93 15.99
CA ILE A 12 24.10 -7.13 15.75
C ILE A 12 22.62 -6.76 15.69
N MET A 13 22.16 -5.94 16.64
CA MET A 13 20.78 -5.46 16.68
C MET A 13 20.46 -4.55 15.49
N GLY A 14 21.38 -3.65 15.12
CA GLY A 14 21.25 -2.82 13.94
C GLY A 14 21.12 -3.63 12.64
N ALA A 15 21.97 -4.65 12.47
CA ALA A 15 21.92 -5.54 11.31
C ALA A 15 20.61 -6.33 11.25
N ALA A 16 20.11 -6.84 12.38
CA ALA A 16 18.85 -7.56 12.45
C ALA A 16 17.64 -6.67 12.05
N ILE A 17 17.62 -5.41 12.50
CA ILE A 17 16.57 -4.46 12.14
C ILE A 17 16.58 -4.16 10.63
N ILE A 18 17.76 -3.90 10.08
CA ILE A 18 17.92 -3.60 8.64
C ILE A 18 17.49 -4.81 7.79
N ALA A 19 17.91 -6.02 8.18
CA ALA A 19 17.53 -7.25 7.48
C ALA A 19 16.01 -7.48 7.54
N GLY A 20 15.40 -7.32 8.72
CA GLY A 20 13.95 -7.44 8.88
C GLY A 20 13.17 -6.43 8.04
N ALA A 21 13.59 -5.17 8.04
CA ALA A 21 12.99 -4.12 7.23
C ALA A 21 13.10 -4.42 5.72
N GLY A 22 14.25 -4.93 5.27
CA GLY A 22 14.47 -5.34 3.89
C GLY A 22 13.53 -6.46 3.42
N ILE A 23 13.33 -7.48 4.27
CA ILE A 23 12.41 -8.60 3.98
C ILE A 23 10.97 -8.10 3.89
N VAL A 24 10.52 -7.27 4.85
CA VAL A 24 9.17 -6.70 4.85
C VAL A 24 8.94 -5.83 3.61
N ALA A 25 9.92 -5.00 3.24
CA ALA A 25 9.86 -4.17 2.03
C ALA A 25 9.77 -5.04 0.77
N TRP A 26 10.61 -6.07 0.65
CA TRP A 26 10.63 -6.98 -0.49
C TRP A 26 9.30 -7.74 -0.65
N VAL A 27 8.78 -8.32 0.44
CA VAL A 27 7.46 -8.97 0.45
C VAL A 27 6.36 -7.99 0.05
N SER A 28 6.40 -6.76 0.59
CA SER A 28 5.40 -5.72 0.28
C SER A 28 5.43 -5.27 -1.19
N ILE A 29 6.61 -5.23 -1.82
CA ILE A 29 6.75 -4.92 -3.26
C ILE A 29 6.24 -6.10 -4.09
N ARG A 30 6.65 -7.33 -3.74
CA ARG A 30 6.22 -8.54 -4.45
C ARG A 30 4.71 -8.72 -4.39
N ALA A 31 4.12 -8.50 -3.21
CA ALA A 31 2.68 -8.54 -3.00
C ALA A 31 1.93 -7.38 -3.70
N ARG A 32 2.53 -6.19 -3.83
CA ARG A 32 1.96 -5.09 -4.62
C ARG A 32 1.95 -5.38 -6.12
N GLY A 33 2.95 -6.13 -6.62
CA GLY A 33 2.93 -6.62 -8.00
C GLY A 33 1.81 -7.64 -8.25
N SER A 34 1.37 -8.38 -7.23
CA SER A 34 0.28 -9.37 -7.31
C SER A 34 -1.11 -8.81 -6.99
N ARG A 35 -1.18 -7.65 -6.33
CA ARG A 35 -2.44 -6.98 -6.05
C ARG A 35 -2.72 -6.04 -7.21
N PRO A 36 -3.76 -6.28 -8.03
CA PRO A 36 -4.20 -5.26 -8.98
C PRO A 36 -4.39 -3.99 -8.16
N ARG A 37 -3.76 -2.91 -8.60
CA ARG A 37 -3.97 -1.59 -8.03
C ARG A 37 -5.47 -1.38 -8.18
N TYR A 38 -6.22 -1.52 -7.09
CA TYR A 38 -7.60 -1.08 -7.03
C TYR A 38 -7.53 0.45 -7.08
N THR A 39 -7.20 0.98 -8.27
CA THR A 39 -7.75 2.25 -8.72
C THR A 39 -9.23 2.10 -8.44
N VAL A 40 -9.73 2.88 -7.48
CA VAL A 40 -11.15 3.11 -7.29
C VAL A 40 -11.71 3.22 -8.70
N ALA A 41 -12.43 2.19 -9.14
CA ALA A 41 -13.02 2.19 -10.46
C ALA A 41 -13.83 3.47 -10.48
N LYS A 42 -13.48 4.41 -11.37
CA LYS A 42 -14.27 5.63 -11.53
C LYS A 42 -15.71 5.14 -11.60
N PRO A 43 -16.63 5.64 -10.74
CA PRO A 43 -18.01 5.22 -10.82
C PRO A 43 -18.44 5.39 -12.28
N PRO A 44 -19.12 4.39 -12.87
CA PRO A 44 -19.53 4.49 -14.27
C PRO A 44 -20.25 5.82 -14.44
N LYS A 45 -19.84 6.62 -15.42
CA LYS A 45 -20.52 7.86 -15.83
C LYS A 45 -21.95 7.59 -16.38
N SER A 46 -22.58 6.48 -16.01
CA SER A 46 -23.97 6.17 -16.34
C SER A 46 -24.97 6.79 -15.37
N SER A 47 -24.53 7.44 -14.29
CA SER A 47 -25.42 8.02 -13.28
C SER A 47 -26.03 9.39 -13.63
N SER A 48 -25.88 9.88 -14.87
CA SER A 48 -26.42 11.19 -15.28
C SER A 48 -27.47 11.14 -16.37
N TYR A 49 -28.04 9.97 -16.68
CA TYR A 49 -29.29 9.94 -17.44
C TYR A 49 -30.44 10.39 -16.53
N GLN A 50 -30.57 11.71 -16.35
CA GLN A 50 -31.77 12.31 -15.77
C GLN A 50 -32.88 12.20 -16.81
N ILE A 51 -33.82 11.28 -16.58
CA ILE A 51 -35.05 11.20 -17.37
C ILE A 51 -35.87 12.44 -17.00
N ASN A 52 -36.22 13.27 -17.98
CA ASN A 52 -37.10 14.41 -17.74
C ASN A 52 -38.48 13.88 -17.30
N PRO A 53 -38.94 14.12 -16.07
CA PRO A 53 -40.20 13.58 -15.59
C PRO A 53 -41.43 14.18 -16.30
N LYS A 54 -41.27 15.28 -17.05
CA LYS A 54 -42.35 15.92 -17.81
C LYS A 54 -42.43 15.49 -19.27
N THR A 55 -41.33 15.00 -19.86
CA THR A 55 -41.26 14.68 -21.30
C THR A 55 -40.78 13.27 -21.61
N GLY A 56 -40.33 12.49 -20.61
CA GLY A 56 -39.87 11.11 -20.78
C GLY A 56 -38.56 10.95 -21.58
N GLY A 57 -38.00 12.05 -22.09
CA GLY A 57 -36.75 12.05 -22.85
C GLY A 57 -35.51 11.91 -21.97
N ARG A 58 -34.47 11.29 -22.54
CA ARG A 58 -33.11 11.20 -21.97
C ARG A 58 -32.30 12.41 -22.43
N TYR A 59 -31.54 13.04 -21.53
CA TYR A 59 -30.49 14.02 -21.85
C TYR A 59 -29.13 13.33 -21.96
#